data_AF-A0AAJ2AV43-F1
#
_entry.id   AF-A0AAJ2AV43-F1
#
_cell.length_a   1.000
_cell.length_b   1.000
_cell.length_c   1.000
_cell.angle_alpha   90.00
_cell.angle_beta   90.00
_cell.angle_gamma   90.00
#
_symmetry.space_group_name_H-M   'P 1'
#
loop_
_entity.id
_entity.type
_entity.pdbx_description
1 polymer ?
#
loop_
_entity_poly.entity_id
_entity_poly.type
_entity_poly.pdbx_seq_one_letter_code
_entity_poly.pdbx_strand_id
1 'polypeptide(L)'
;MNRKKQRLTDARRLALTDADLAHLRLAIESSARDDHPALPPAYWRQRLKKLRSAGDLLPKQLQQVEELLERLGADDPASDT
;
A
#
# COMPACT_ATOMS: atom_id res chain seq x y z
N MET A 1 20.93 -15.62 24.64
CA MET A 1 19.54 -15.42 24.14
C MET A 1 19.57 -14.21 23.21
N ASN A 2 19.03 -14.25 21.97
CA ASN A 2 18.52 -13.04 21.25
C ASN A 2 18.11 -13.26 19.78
N ARG A 3 18.78 -14.14 19.02
CA ARG A 3 18.50 -14.29 17.57
C ARG A 3 17.08 -14.79 17.26
N LYS A 4 16.51 -15.66 18.11
CA LYS A 4 15.13 -16.16 17.95
C LYS A 4 14.07 -15.07 18.17
N LYS A 5 14.30 -14.17 19.15
CA LYS A 5 13.38 -13.06 19.45
C LYS A 5 13.39 -12.00 18.35
N GLN A 6 14.57 -11.66 17.82
CA GLN A 6 14.71 -10.72 16.69
C GLN A 6 13.96 -11.23 15.45
N ARG A 7 14.22 -12.48 15.03
CA ARG A 7 13.52 -13.09 13.88
C ARG A 7 12.00 -13.12 14.02
N LEU A 8 11.49 -13.35 15.24
CA LEU A 8 10.05 -13.34 15.50
C LEU A 8 9.46 -11.93 15.35
N THR A 9 10.17 -10.91 15.83
CA THR A 9 9.79 -9.51 15.64
C THR A 9 9.80 -9.12 14.17
N ASP A 10 10.80 -9.56 13.40
CA ASP A 10 10.91 -9.27 11.98
C ASP A 10 9.79 -9.98 11.19
N ALA A 11 9.55 -11.27 11.45
CA ALA A 11 8.44 -12.01 10.84
C ALA A 11 7.08 -11.39 11.16
N ARG A 12 6.88 -10.91 12.40
CA ARG A 12 5.65 -10.21 12.79
C ARG A 12 5.49 -8.89 12.04
N ARG A 13 6.55 -8.10 11.90
CA ARG A 13 6.51 -6.84 11.13
C ARG A 13 6.15 -7.11 9.67
N LEU A 14 6.75 -8.12 9.06
CA LEU A 14 6.44 -8.52 7.69
C LEU A 14 4.97 -8.92 7.52
N ALA A 15 4.44 -9.75 8.42
CA ALA A 15 3.05 -10.17 8.38
C ALA A 15 2.07 -9.00 8.56
N LEU A 16 2.42 -8.00 9.38
CA LEU A 16 1.63 -6.79 9.53
C LEU A 16 1.65 -5.92 8.27
N THR A 17 2.80 -5.79 7.62
CA THR A 17 2.92 -5.09 6.32
C THR A 17 2.10 -5.79 5.24
N ASP A 18 2.17 -7.12 5.15
CA ASP A 18 1.36 -7.89 4.19
C ASP A 18 -0.15 -7.70 4.45
N ALA A 19 -0.57 -7.68 5.71
CA ALA A 19 -1.96 -7.43 6.09
C ALA A 19 -2.41 -5.99 5.76
N ASP A 20 -1.56 -4.98 6.01
CA ASP A 20 -1.86 -3.58 5.64
C ASP A 20 -1.97 -3.43 4.12
N LEU A 21 -1.11 -4.07 3.34
CA LEU A 21 -1.20 -4.07 1.87
C LEU A 21 -2.47 -4.75 1.35
N ALA A 22 -2.85 -5.89 1.94
CA ALA A 22 -4.11 -6.56 1.61
C ALA A 22 -5.32 -5.67 1.92
N HIS A 23 -5.30 -4.98 3.06
CA HIS A 23 -6.34 -4.04 3.44
C HIS A 23 -6.41 -2.85 2.49
N LEU A 24 -5.26 -2.25 2.14
CA LEU A 24 -5.20 -1.11 1.22
C LEU A 24 -5.74 -1.45 -0.16
N ARG A 25 -5.42 -2.64 -0.68
CA ARG A 25 -5.96 -3.12 -1.96
C ARG A 25 -7.49 -3.13 -1.94
N LEU A 26 -8.09 -3.71 -0.90
CA LEU A 26 -9.55 -3.78 -0.76
C LEU A 26 -10.18 -2.40 -0.60
N ALA A 27 -9.57 -1.53 0.21
CA ALA A 27 -10.08 -0.18 0.45
C ALA A 27 -10.03 0.69 -0.82
N ILE A 28 -8.96 0.58 -1.61
CA ILE A 28 -8.83 1.26 -2.90
C ILE A 28 -9.87 0.74 -3.89
N GLU A 29 -10.03 -0.58 -4.01
CA GLU A 29 -11.03 -1.20 -4.91
C GLU A 29 -12.46 -0.80 -4.51
N SER A 30 -12.75 -0.76 -3.22
CA SER A 30 -14.05 -0.29 -2.72
C SER A 30 -14.27 1.20 -3.04
N SER A 31 -13.25 2.03 -2.86
CA SER A 31 -13.35 3.47 -3.13
C SER A 31 -13.52 3.76 -4.63
N ALA A 32 -12.91 2.97 -5.51
CA ALA A 32 -13.03 3.13 -6.96
C ALA A 32 -14.42 2.75 -7.50
N ARG A 33 -15.19 1.95 -6.75
CA ARG A 33 -16.56 1.55 -7.11
C ARG A 33 -17.64 2.44 -6.53
N ASP A 34 -17.26 3.35 -5.64
CA ASP A 34 -18.17 4.27 -4.97
C ASP A 34 -18.21 5.58 -5.77
N ASP A 35 -19.40 6.07 -6.09
CA ASP A 35 -19.59 7.37 -6.77
C ASP A 35 -19.20 8.54 -5.84
N HIS A 36 -19.25 8.31 -4.52
CA HIS A 36 -18.92 9.29 -3.49
C HIS A 36 -18.00 8.68 -2.41
N PRO A 37 -16.75 8.30 -2.78
CA PRO A 37 -15.86 7.62 -1.86
C PRO A 37 -15.47 8.54 -0.72
N ALA A 38 -15.43 7.99 0.50
CA ALA A 38 -14.99 8.73 1.69
C ALA A 38 -13.57 9.29 1.58
N LEU A 39 -12.72 8.68 0.73
CA LEU A 39 -11.33 9.08 0.51
C LEU A 39 -11.02 9.13 -1.00
N PRO A 40 -10.51 10.25 -1.53
CA PRO A 40 -10.23 10.39 -2.95
C PRO A 40 -8.97 9.62 -3.39
N PRO A 41 -8.80 9.32 -4.69
CA PRO A 41 -7.59 8.66 -5.23
C PRO A 41 -6.27 9.32 -4.80
N ALA A 42 -6.23 10.65 -4.69
CA ALA A 42 -5.06 11.39 -4.25
C ALA A 42 -4.61 11.03 -2.82
N TYR A 43 -5.56 10.75 -1.91
CA TYR A 43 -5.25 10.32 -0.55
C TYR A 43 -4.55 8.95 -0.55
N TRP A 44 -5.08 7.99 -1.33
CA TRP A 44 -4.49 6.66 -1.45
C TRP A 44 -3.10 6.70 -2.07
N ARG A 45 -2.88 7.53 -3.10
CA ARG A 45 -1.56 7.77 -3.69
C ARG A 45 -0.57 8.29 -2.66
N GLN A 46 -0.96 9.26 -1.84
CA GLN A 46 -0.10 9.80 -0.78
C GLN A 46 0.24 8.74 0.26
N ARG A 47 -0.73 7.91 0.67
CA ARG A 47 -0.52 6.84 1.65
C ARG A 47 0.45 5.77 1.14
N LEU A 48 0.28 5.32 -0.11
CA LEU A 48 1.18 4.34 -0.74
C LEU A 48 2.61 4.91 -0.91
N LYS A 49 2.75 6.18 -1.30
CA LYS A 49 4.05 6.85 -1.36
C LYS A 49 4.75 6.90 0.01
N LYS A 50 4.00 7.16 1.09
CA LYS A 50 4.53 7.13 2.46
C LYS A 50 4.98 5.72 2.86
N LEU A 51 4.18 4.70 2.55
CA LEU A 51 4.53 3.30 2.82
C LEU A 51 5.79 2.89 2.05
N ARG A 52 5.91 3.28 0.78
CA ARG A 52 7.11 3.07 -0.03
C ARG A 52 8.35 3.76 0.54
N SER A 53 8.21 4.99 1.03
CA SER A 53 9.35 5.74 1.60
C SER A 53 9.82 5.24 2.96
N ALA A 54 9.05 4.37 3.63
CA ALA A 54 9.43 3.83 4.94
C ALA A 54 10.65 2.87 4.86
N GLY A 55 10.99 2.36 3.68
CA GLY A 55 12.25 1.61 3.44
C GLY A 55 12.27 0.15 3.91
N ASP A 56 11.24 -0.29 4.64
CA ASP A 56 11.18 -1.63 5.26
C ASP A 56 10.39 -2.66 4.43
N LEU A 57 10.17 -2.39 3.13
CA LEU A 57 9.41 -3.27 2.25
C LEU A 57 10.29 -4.34 1.61
N LEU A 58 9.82 -5.58 1.63
CA LEU A 58 10.39 -6.65 0.79
C LEU A 58 10.11 -6.37 -0.68
N PRO A 59 10.91 -6.94 -1.61
CA PRO A 59 10.71 -6.74 -3.05
C PRO A 59 9.28 -7.01 -3.53
N LYS A 60 8.65 -8.07 -3.01
CA LYS A 60 7.26 -8.42 -3.33
C LYS A 60 6.26 -7.37 -2.81
N GLN A 61 6.49 -6.83 -1.61
CA GLN A 61 5.65 -5.79 -1.02
C GLN A 61 5.81 -4.47 -1.78
N LEU A 62 7.04 -4.14 -2.20
CA LEU A 62 7.31 -2.98 -3.05
C LEU A 62 6.58 -3.10 -4.39
N GLN A 63 6.66 -4.26 -5.04
CA GLN A 63 5.93 -4.53 -6.28
C GLN A 63 4.42 -4.33 -6.11
N GLN A 64 3.83 -4.85 -5.02
CA GLN A 64 2.41 -4.65 -4.72
C GLN A 64 2.05 -3.17 -4.53
N VAL A 65 2.92 -2.38 -3.89
CA VAL A 65 2.73 -0.94 -3.74
C VAL A 65 2.77 -0.23 -5.09
N GLU A 66 3.70 -0.62 -5.97
CA GLU A 66 3.82 -0.06 -7.32
C GLU A 66 2.60 -0.38 -8.18
N GLU A 67 2.13 -1.63 -8.19
CA GLU A 67 0.90 -2.03 -8.89
C GLU A 67 -0.32 -1.21 -8.43
N LEU A 68 -0.44 -0.95 -7.12
CA LEU A 68 -1.53 -0.12 -6.59
C LEU A 68 -1.38 1.35 -6.99
N LEU A 69 -0.16 1.89 -7.05
CA LEU A 69 0.11 3.25 -7.50
C LEU A 69 -0.20 3.42 -8.99
N GLU A 70 0.15 2.43 -9.82
CA GLU A 70 -0.16 2.41 -11.25
C GLU A 70 -1.66 2.40 -11.49
N ARG A 71 -2.41 1.55 -10.77
CA ARG A 71 -3.87 1.53 -10.85
C ARG A 71 -4.51 2.88 -10.51
N LEU A 72 -4.00 3.56 -9.49
CA LEU A 72 -4.49 4.90 -9.11
C LEU A 72 -4.06 6.01 -10.08
N GLY A 73 -3.04 5.79 -10.91
CA GLY A 73 -2.58 6.74 -11.93
C GLY A 73 -3.23 6.51 -13.31
N ALA A 74 -3.60 5.27 -13.62
CA ALA A 74 -4.33 4.93 -14.84
C ALA A 74 -5.77 5.46 -14.83
N ASP A 75 -6.38 5.59 -13.65
CA ASP A 75 -7.75 6.11 -13.44
C ASP A 75 -7.81 7.64 -13.17
N ASP A 76 -6.71 8.39 -13.33
CA ASP A 76 -6.69 9.84 -13.10
C ASP A 76 -6.75 10.60 -14.45
N PRO A 77 -7.95 11.04 -14.92
CA PRO A 77 -8.09 11.77 -16.18
C PRO A 77 -7.46 13.18 -16.15
N ALA A 78 -6.89 13.61 -15.02
CA ALA A 78 -6.29 14.93 -14.86
C ALA A 78 -4.75 14.94 -14.95
N SER A 79 -4.12 13.85 -15.42
CA SER A 79 -2.65 13.81 -15.59
C SER A 79 -2.16 14.33 -16.95
N ASP A 80 -3.04 14.83 -17.82
CA ASP A 80 -2.71 15.54 -19.06
C ASP A 80 -3.16 17.01 -18.94
N THR A 81 -2.37 17.83 -18.24
CA THR A 81 -2.37 19.31 -18.37
C THR A 81 -1.02 19.88 -17.98
#